data_AF-A0A7J0CKM9-F1
#
_entry.id   AF-A0A7J0CKM9-F1
#
_cell.length_a   1.000
_cell.length_b   1.000
_cell.length_c   1.000
_cell.angle_alpha   90.00
_cell.angle_beta   90.00
_cell.angle_gamma   90.00
#
_symmetry.space_group_name_H-M   'P 1'
#
loop_
_entity.id
_entity.type
_entity.pdbx_description
1 polymer ?
#
loop_
_entity_poly.entity_id
_entity_poly.type
_entity_poly.pdbx_seq_one_letter_code
_entity_poly.pdbx_strand_id
1 'polypeptide(L)' 'MPGLDGREPELAKAGIAVSTPAGNLRISCHLYNTEVDVDRVLDVLAA' A
#
# COMPACT_ATOMS: atom_id res chain seq x y z
N MET A 1 3.90 -7.76 -3.66
CA MET A 1 4.33 -8.25 -2.34
C MET A 1 3.59 -9.55 -2.11
N PRO A 2 4.28 -10.70 -2.18
CA PRO A 2 3.64 -11.99 -1.90
C PRO A 2 2.85 -11.95 -0.58
N GLY A 3 1.62 -12.46 -0.56
CA GLY A 3 0.79 -12.52 0.64
C GLY A 3 -0.02 -11.25 0.94
N LEU A 4 0.03 -10.22 0.09
CA LEU A 4 -0.81 -9.01 0.20
C LEU A 4 -1.86 -8.91 -0.92
N ASP A 5 -2.14 -10.02 -1.61
CA ASP A 5 -3.14 -10.08 -2.67
C ASP A 5 -4.52 -9.68 -2.13
N GLY A 6 -5.25 -8.87 -2.88
CA GLY A 6 -6.60 -8.42 -2.49
C GLY A 6 -6.65 -7.34 -1.39
N ARG A 7 -5.53 -6.83 -0.88
CA ARG A 7 -5.49 -5.74 0.11
C ARG A 7 -5.65 -4.34 -0.49
N GLU A 8 -5.69 -4.21 -1.82
CA GLU A 8 -5.89 -2.95 -2.54
C GLU A 8 -7.14 -2.17 -2.07
N PRO A 9 -8.34 -2.79 -1.90
CA PRO A 9 -9.52 -2.03 -1.50
C PRO A 9 -9.44 -1.44 -0.10
N GLU A 10 -8.69 -2.05 0.81
CA GLU A 10 -8.49 -1.53 2.17
C GLU A 10 -7.56 -0.31 2.16
N LEU A 11 -6.48 -0.39 1.40
CA LEU A 11 -5.56 0.73 1.18
C LEU A 11 -6.27 1.90 0.47
N ALA A 12 -7.10 1.61 -0.53
CA ALA A 12 -7.89 2.62 -1.23
C ALA A 12 -8.86 3.35 -0.27
N LYS A 13 -9.52 2.63 0.65
CA LYS A 13 -10.36 3.24 1.70
C LYS A 13 -9.57 4.15 2.64
N ALA A 14 -8.30 3.83 2.90
CA ALA A 14 -7.40 4.65 3.70
C ALA A 14 -6.78 5.84 2.92
N GLY A 15 -7.15 6.01 1.64
CA GLY A 15 -6.64 7.06 0.76
C GLY A 15 -5.27 6.76 0.15
N ILE A 16 -4.83 5.50 0.19
CA ILE A 16 -3.52 5.05 -0.32
C ILE A 16 -3.72 4.40 -1.69
N ALA A 17 -3.13 5.00 -2.72
CA ALA A 17 -3.15 4.45 -4.07
C ALA A 17 -2.02 3.43 -4.25
N VAL A 18 -2.35 2.28 -4.81
CA VAL A 18 -1.43 1.17 -5.09
C VAL A 18 -1.76 0.54 -6.43
N SER A 19 -0.88 -0.34 -6.91
CA SER A 19 -1.12 -1.13 -8.11
C SER A 19 -1.13 -2.62 -7.80
N THR A 20 -1.88 -3.40 -8.57
CA THR A 20 -2.02 -4.86 -8.40
C THR A 20 -1.68 -5.63 -9.68
N PRO A 21 -0.48 -5.41 -10.29
CA PRO A 21 -0.11 -6.12 -11.51
C PRO A 21 -0.09 -7.63 -11.28
N ALA A 22 -0.81 -8.37 -12.12
CA ALA A 22 -1.00 -9.82 -11.99
C ALA A 22 -1.51 -10.24 -10.59
N GLY A 23 -2.35 -9.41 -9.96
CA GLY A 23 -2.96 -9.65 -8.65
C GLY A 23 -2.09 -9.28 -7.45
N ASN A 24 -0.79 -9.03 -7.67
CA ASN A 24 0.17 -8.84 -6.60
C ASN A 24 0.32 -7.36 -6.24
N LEU A 25 0.22 -7.03 -4.94
CA LEU A 25 0.31 -5.63 -4.47
C LEU A 25 1.68 -5.00 -4.75
N ARG A 26 1.71 -3.81 -5.34
CA ARG A 26 2.92 -3.02 -5.56
C ARG A 26 2.70 -1.59 -5.10
N ILE A 27 3.58 -1.17 -4.19
CA ILE A 27 3.69 0.18 -3.64
C ILE A 27 4.96 0.81 -4.21
N SER A 28 4.87 2.04 -4.66
CA SER A 28 5.99 2.83 -5.14
C SER A 28 6.09 4.09 -4.29
N CYS A 29 7.26 4.37 -3.74
CA CYS A 29 7.53 5.64 -3.07
C CYS A 29 8.08 6.65 -4.10
N HIS A 30 7.57 7.87 -4.05
CA HIS A 30 8.08 9.00 -4.81
C HIS A 30 9.05 9.82 -3.96
N LEU A 31 9.79 10.73 -4.60
CA LEU A 31 10.78 11.59 -3.94
C LEU A 31 10.22 12.40 -2.75
N TYR A 32 8.91 12.66 -2.77
CA TYR A 32 8.23 13.45 -1.74
C TYR A 32 7.60 12.63 -0.62
N ASN A 33 7.68 11.30 -0.69
CA ASN A 33 7.23 10.47 0.42
C ASN A 33 8.24 10.56 1.57
N THR A 34 7.68 10.60 2.76
CA THR A 34 8.40 10.62 4.03
C THR A 34 8.24 9.28 4.73
N GLU A 35 9.02 9.06 5.79
CA GLU A 35 8.86 7.88 6.65
C GLU A 35 7.44 7.78 7.23
N VAL A 36 6.83 8.91 7.57
CA VAL A 36 5.45 9.00 8.07
C VAL A 36 4.43 8.45 7.06
N ASP A 37 4.66 8.68 5.76
CA ASP A 37 3.78 8.13 4.72
C ASP A 37 3.90 6.60 4.64
N VAL A 38 5.13 6.08 4.78
CA VAL A 38 5.39 4.63 4.77
C VAL A 38 4.78 3.97 6.01
N ASP A 39 4.97 4.57 7.18
CA ASP A 39 4.40 4.08 8.43
C ASP A 39 2.87 4.01 8.36
N ARG A 40 2.21 5.04 7.81
CA ARG A 40 0.76 5.03 7.58
C ARG A 40 0.32 3.84 6.71
N VAL A 41 1.09 3.47 5.69
CA VAL A 41 0.77 2.30 4.84
C VAL A 41 0.94 1.00 5.63
N LEU A 42 2.01 0.89 6.43
CA LEU A 42 2.28 -0.29 7.25
C LEU A 42 1.20 -0.49 8.33
N ASP A 43 0.74 0.59 8.95
CA ASP A 43 -0.33 0.56 9.95
C ASP A 43 -1.63 -0.01 9.37
N VAL A 44 -2.00 0.40 8.14
CA VAL A 44 -3.19 -0.13 7.45
C VAL A 44 -3.00 -1.61 7.07
N LEU A 45 -1.77 -2.01 6.73
CA LEU A 45 -1.47 -3.40 6.38
C LEU A 45 -1.39 -4.34 7.59
N ALA A 46 -1.08 -3.80 8.78
CA ALA A 46 -0.96 -4.57 10.02
C ALA A 46 -2.30 -4.87 10.71
N ALA A 47 -3.39 -4.21 10.28
CA ALA A 47 -4.75 -4.41 10.78
C ALA A 47 -5.48 -5.59 10.11
#